data_AF-A0A661VAI3-F1
#
_entry.id   AF-A0A661VAI3-F1
#
_cell.length_a   1.000
_cell.length_b   1.000
_cell.length_c   1.000
_cell.angle_alpha   90.00
_cell.angle_beta   90.00
_cell.angle_gamma   90.00
#
_symmetry.space_group_name_H-M   'P 1'
#
loop_
_entity.id
_entity.type
_entity.pdbx_description
1 polymer ?
#
loop_
_entity_poly.entity_id
_entity_poly.type
_entity_poly.pdbx_seq_one_letter_code
_entity_poly.pdbx_strand_id
1 'polypeptide(L)' 'TQRSCAWNVARLCTVLKPCMEAAEIPVHPNMGMGVGGSPLTDIIASDAVSRGSTAVAEISRVDGL' A
#
# COMPACT_ATOMS: atom_id res chain seq x y z
N THR A 1 7.14 7.94 -8.75
CA THR A 1 7.94 6.72 -9.00
C THR A 1 8.08 6.53 -10.51
N GLN A 2 9.15 5.91 -11.02
CA GLN A 2 9.33 5.62 -12.48
C GLN A 2 9.02 4.14 -12.82
N ARG A 3 8.24 3.47 -11.96
CA ARG A 3 7.93 2.03 -12.05
C ARG A 3 6.42 1.84 -12.02
N SER A 4 5.96 0.71 -12.54
CA SER A 4 4.53 0.37 -12.57
C SER A 4 3.91 0.34 -11.16
N CYS A 5 2.60 0.58 -11.08
CA CYS A 5 1.86 0.52 -9.81
C CYS A 5 2.07 -0.83 -9.10
N ALA A 6 1.95 -1.94 -9.84
CA ALA A 6 2.19 -3.29 -9.31
C ALA A 6 3.58 -3.45 -8.69
N TRP A 7 4.63 -2.91 -9.31
CA TRP A 7 5.98 -2.96 -8.76
C TRP A 7 6.10 -2.15 -7.47
N ASN A 8 5.52 -0.94 -7.44
CA ASN A 8 5.59 -0.09 -6.25
C ASN A 8 4.85 -0.71 -5.06
N VAL A 9 3.67 -1.32 -5.30
CA VAL A 9 2.89 -2.03 -4.28
C VAL A 9 3.64 -3.28 -3.79
N ALA A 10 4.21 -4.09 -4.68
CA ALA A 10 5.02 -5.24 -4.28
C ALA A 10 6.22 -4.84 -3.41
N ARG A 11 6.90 -3.74 -3.77
CA ARG A 11 7.98 -3.17 -2.96
C ARG A 11 7.47 -2.71 -1.59
N LEU A 12 6.32 -2.04 -1.53
CA LEU A 12 5.70 -1.64 -0.26
C LEU A 12 5.47 -2.86 0.63
N CYS A 13 4.76 -3.89 0.14
CA CYS A 13 4.43 -5.07 0.93
C CYS A 13 5.71 -5.79 1.43
N THR A 14 6.77 -5.82 0.61
CA THR A 14 8.05 -6.41 1.00
C THR A 14 8.68 -5.71 2.20
N VAL A 15 8.56 -4.38 2.28
CA VAL A 15 9.08 -3.58 3.38
C VAL A 15 8.14 -3.60 4.58
N LEU A 16 6.82 -3.51 4.34
CA LEU A 16 5.82 -3.35 5.38
C LEU A 16 5.57 -4.64 6.16
N LYS A 17 5.59 -5.80 5.49
CA LYS A 17 5.31 -7.10 6.13
C LYS A 17 6.16 -7.39 7.38
N PRO A 18 7.51 -7.28 7.37
CA PRO A 18 8.29 -7.48 8.59
C PRO A 18 8.03 -6.40 9.65
N CYS A 19 7.63 -5.17 9.27
CA CYS A 19 7.22 -4.15 10.23
C CYS A 19 5.93 -4.55 10.95
N MET A 20 4.99 -5.17 10.24
CA MET A 20 3.75 -5.68 10.81
C MET A 20 3.98 -6.83 11.78
N GLU A 21 4.99 -7.68 11.54
CA GLU A 21 5.36 -8.75 12.47
C GLU A 21 5.90 -8.22 13.81
N ALA A 22 6.48 -7.01 13.81
CA ALA A 22 7.02 -6.35 15.00
C ALA A 22 6.05 -5.32 15.62
N ALA A 23 4.88 -5.07 14.99
CA ALA A 23 3.97 -4.03 15.45
C ALA A 23 3.22 -4.47 16.72
N GLU A 24 3.30 -3.64 17.77
CA GLU A 24 2.57 -3.84 19.03
C GLU A 24 1.29 -2.99 19.12
N ILE A 25 1.03 -2.15 18.09
CA ILE A 25 -0.15 -1.29 17.99
C ILE A 25 -0.85 -1.54 16.65
N PRO A 26 -2.17 -1.27 16.56
CA PRO A 26 -2.88 -1.34 15.29
C PRO A 26 -2.27 -0.40 14.24
N VAL A 27 -2.10 -0.89 13.02
CA VAL A 27 -1.52 -0.16 11.89
C VAL A 27 -2.56 0.02 10.78
N HIS A 28 -2.80 1.27 10.41
CA HIS A 28 -3.67 1.68 9.31
C HIS A 28 -2.87 2.54 8.32
N PRO A 29 -2.22 1.94 7.30
CA PRO A 29 -1.43 2.69 6.35
C PRO A 29 -2.29 3.62 5.49
N ASN A 30 -1.85 4.86 5.30
CA ASN A 30 -2.46 5.74 4.31
C ASN A 30 -2.18 5.24 2.88
N MET A 31 -3.22 4.84 2.16
CA MET A 31 -3.15 4.45 0.75
C MET A 31 -3.84 5.48 -0.14
N GLY A 32 -3.07 6.19 -0.96
CA GLY A 32 -3.61 7.21 -1.87
C GLY A 32 -2.66 8.40 -2.03
N MET A 33 -3.03 9.33 -2.91
CA MET A 33 -2.36 10.63 -3.09
C MET A 33 -0.82 10.54 -3.20
N GLY A 34 -0.30 9.56 -3.94
CA GLY A 34 1.15 9.37 -4.10
C GLY A 34 1.83 8.47 -3.07
N VAL A 35 1.09 7.91 -2.09
CA VAL A 35 1.61 7.03 -1.03
C VAL A 35 1.38 5.56 -1.39
N GLY A 36 2.28 4.69 -0.91
CA GLY A 36 2.11 3.24 -0.96
C GLY A 36 2.07 2.62 -2.36
N GLY A 37 2.60 3.32 -3.36
CA GLY A 37 2.61 2.87 -4.75
C GLY A 37 1.44 3.36 -5.60
N SER A 38 0.52 4.13 -5.00
CA SER A 38 -0.46 4.93 -5.74
C SER A 38 0.23 6.10 -6.46
N PRO A 39 -0.12 6.41 -7.72
CA PRO A 39 0.37 7.61 -8.40
C PRO A 39 -0.20 8.88 -7.73
N LEU A 40 0.59 9.95 -7.71
CA LEU A 40 0.08 11.27 -7.39
C LEU A 40 -0.58 11.84 -8.65
N THR A 41 -1.89 12.06 -8.58
CA THR A 41 -2.73 12.56 -9.67
C THR A 41 -3.93 13.28 -9.08
N ASP A 42 -4.37 14.36 -9.72
CA ASP A 42 -5.54 15.14 -9.29
C ASP A 42 -6.82 14.32 -9.39
N ILE A 43 -6.88 13.38 -10.34
CA ILE A 43 -7.97 12.41 -10.48
C ILE A 43 -7.44 11.05 -10.07
N ILE A 44 -7.95 10.53 -8.97
CA ILE A 44 -7.53 9.25 -8.40
C ILE A 44 -7.89 8.11 -9.37
N ALA A 45 -6.89 7.34 -9.75
CA ALA A 45 -7.08 6.08 -10.47
C ALA A 45 -7.61 5.02 -9.50
N SER A 46 -8.93 5.00 -9.29
CA SER A 46 -9.60 4.16 -8.28
C SER A 46 -9.20 2.69 -8.35
N ASP A 47 -9.16 2.08 -9.55
CA ASP A 47 -8.74 0.68 -9.71
C ASP A 47 -7.35 0.40 -9.13
N ALA A 48 -6.38 1.28 -9.41
CA ALA A 48 -5.02 1.13 -8.95
C ALA A 48 -4.93 1.25 -7.42
N VAL A 49 -5.67 2.20 -6.83
CA VAL A 49 -5.73 2.38 -5.38
C VAL A 49 -6.42 1.19 -4.71
N SER A 50 -7.58 0.77 -5.20
CA SER A 50 -8.32 -0.36 -4.62
C SER A 50 -7.52 -1.66 -4.66
N ARG A 51 -6.88 -1.98 -5.79
CA ARG A 51 -6.03 -3.18 -5.92
C ARG A 51 -4.78 -3.09 -5.04
N GLY A 52 -4.17 -1.91 -4.98
CA GLY A 52 -3.04 -1.64 -4.08
C GLY A 52 -3.44 -1.85 -2.63
N SER A 53 -4.57 -1.29 -2.22
CA SER A 53 -5.12 -1.42 -0.87
C SER A 53 -5.38 -2.88 -0.53
N THR A 54 -6.13 -3.63 -1.35
CA THR A 54 -6.34 -5.06 -1.10
C THR A 54 -5.03 -5.83 -0.99
N ALA A 55 -4.05 -5.59 -1.86
CA ALA A 55 -2.76 -6.26 -1.79
C ALA A 55 -2.00 -5.95 -0.48
N VAL A 56 -2.04 -4.71 -0.02
CA VAL A 56 -1.39 -4.30 1.24
C VAL A 56 -2.08 -4.91 2.45
N ALA A 57 -3.42 -4.89 2.47
CA ALA A 57 -4.23 -5.53 3.52
C ALA A 57 -3.92 -7.02 3.64
N GLU A 58 -4.02 -7.76 2.54
CA GLU A 58 -3.92 -9.22 2.56
C GLU A 58 -2.48 -9.72 2.76
N ILE A 59 -1.50 -9.08 2.10
CA ILE A 59 -0.11 -9.54 2.12
C ILE A 59 0.61 -9.10 3.39
N SER A 60 0.38 -7.85 3.82
CA SER A 60 1.06 -7.28 4.99
C SER A 60 0.27 -7.49 6.28
N ARG A 61 -1.01 -7.89 6.20
CA ARG A 61 -1.91 -8.13 7.35
C ARG A 61 -2.05 -6.90 8.25
N VAL A 62 -2.25 -5.74 7.63
CA VAL A 62 -2.53 -4.48 8.34
C VAL A 62 -3.95 -4.51 8.90
N ASP A 63 -4.19 -3.76 9.98
CA ASP A 63 -5.47 -3.78 10.71
C ASP A 63 -6.58 -3.00 9.99
N GLY A 64 -6.21 -2.15 9.02
CA GLY A 64 -7.15 -1.44 8.16
C GLY A 64 -6.45 -0.62 7.07
N LEU A 65 -7.26 -0.03 6.21
CA LEU A 65 -6.86 0.84 5.09
C LEU A 65 -7.92 1.90 4.77
#